data_AF-A0A7S0VSB3-F1
#
_entry.id   AF-A0A7S0VSB3-F1
#
_cell.length_a   1.000
_cell.length_b   1.000
_cell.length_c   1.000
_cell.angle_alpha   90.00
_cell.angle_beta   90.00
_cell.angle_gamma   90.00
#
_symmetry.space_group_name_H-M   'P 1'
#
loop_
_entity.id
_entity.type
_entity.pdbx_description
1 polymer ?
#
loop_
_entity_poly.entity_id
_entity_poly.type
_entity_poly.pdbx_seq_one_letter_code
_entity_poly.pdbx_strand_id
1 'polypeptide(L)'
;FLITAIYAILGVSGFDRLAPEYFDTFSVALFTMFQMVTGDAWGSDVARTMLRRKELCDKSVEAGLYADAQDCYVQSWAELGTSWATRDNNNSGVSQGQLSTEIVVFFSSFQIFVSLTLLNVVVAVLLDNFTMATEAEKESMQSKSIEEKVKPLAENPLDPLLAKLVMHNSSDELSSGIAVLFRTLDTSLNGTISREELQEGLRKIKTDQVIDLAETDFETMTNGLLDEDGELTAVSFEAMLRRELSNFVQRHMARQIQLSGLTGRQDPTVLFALKKIMLSVDERLHGMSGGREASKRERQLTHDLGHNNARSFSFSRADPNASPAIGAIAAGAMVASEAMEGRMRALEQQNRLIQDSLRMQASNIDQIMRHLKVPAPAPARALQKRASEPLPAGAMQRTLANGERPPAPKPSSPEQDLET
;
A
#
# COMPACT_ATOMS: atom_id res chain seq x y z
N PHE A 1 28.06 12.91 -4.75
CA PHE A 1 29.22 12.57 -3.90
C PHE A 1 30.44 12.15 -4.70
N LEU A 2 30.39 11.06 -5.49
CA LEU A 2 31.57 10.59 -6.26
C LEU A 2 32.18 11.69 -7.15
N ILE A 3 31.36 12.42 -7.91
CA ILE A 3 31.81 13.54 -8.75
C ILE A 3 32.54 14.59 -7.90
N THR A 4 31.96 14.99 -6.77
CA THR A 4 32.55 15.94 -5.82
C THR A 4 33.92 15.48 -5.31
N ALA A 5 34.06 14.19 -4.97
CA ALA A 5 35.32 13.62 -4.49
C ALA A 5 36.40 13.59 -5.58
N ILE A 6 36.03 13.26 -6.83
CA ILE A 6 36.96 13.29 -7.97
C ILE A 6 37.47 14.72 -8.19
N TYR A 7 36.56 15.71 -8.24
CA TYR A 7 36.95 17.10 -8.40
C TYR A 7 37.73 17.65 -7.21
N ALA A 8 37.49 17.17 -5.99
CA ALA A 8 38.29 17.54 -4.82
C ALA A 8 39.74 17.02 -4.94
N ILE A 9 39.93 15.76 -5.35
CA ILE A 9 41.28 15.21 -5.62
C ILE A 9 41.97 16.00 -6.71
N LEU A 10 41.26 16.28 -7.81
CA LEU A 10 41.80 17.08 -8.91
C LEU A 10 42.20 18.48 -8.41
N GLY A 11 41.33 19.11 -7.63
CA GLY A 11 41.56 20.42 -7.04
C GLY A 11 42.82 20.47 -6.17
N VAL A 12 43.02 19.48 -5.29
CA VAL A 12 44.25 19.37 -4.48
C VAL A 12 45.48 19.22 -5.38
N SER A 13 45.43 18.34 -6.37
CA SER A 13 46.61 18.12 -7.24
C SER A 13 46.94 19.30 -8.15
N GLY A 14 45.97 20.14 -8.50
CA GLY A 14 46.18 21.25 -9.44
C GLY A 14 46.28 22.63 -8.80
N PHE A 15 45.70 22.83 -7.61
CA PHE A 15 45.50 24.15 -7.03
C PHE A 15 45.94 24.30 -5.57
N ASP A 16 46.55 23.29 -4.95
CA ASP A 16 47.07 23.34 -3.58
C ASP A 16 48.00 24.53 -3.33
N ARG A 17 48.90 24.83 -4.27
CA ARG A 17 49.83 25.96 -4.18
C ARG A 17 49.19 27.31 -4.45
N LEU A 18 48.19 27.35 -5.34
CA LEU A 18 47.55 28.60 -5.76
C LEU A 18 46.56 29.11 -4.71
N ALA A 19 45.80 28.20 -4.12
CA ALA A 19 44.78 28.53 -3.13
C ALA A 19 44.70 27.45 -2.04
N PRO A 20 45.71 27.38 -1.16
CA PRO A 20 45.75 26.37 -0.09
C PRO A 20 44.54 26.48 0.85
N GLU A 21 43.98 27.67 1.05
CA GLU A 21 42.77 27.83 1.87
C GLU A 21 41.56 27.06 1.34
N TYR A 22 41.57 26.68 0.06
CA TYR A 22 40.51 25.91 -0.60
C TYR A 22 40.97 24.49 -0.99
N PHE A 23 42.25 24.29 -1.29
CA PHE A 23 42.75 23.04 -1.90
C PHE A 23 44.00 22.45 -1.24
N ASP A 24 44.36 22.83 -0.01
CA ASP A 24 45.54 22.29 0.71
C ASP A 24 45.42 20.78 0.99
N THR A 25 44.31 20.35 1.60
CA THR A 25 44.06 18.93 1.90
C THR A 25 42.79 18.44 1.23
N PHE A 26 42.70 17.12 1.00
CA PHE A 26 41.50 16.50 0.42
C PHE A 26 40.21 16.87 1.18
N SER A 27 40.26 16.93 2.52
CA SER A 27 39.09 17.27 3.32
C SER A 27 38.64 18.73 3.13
N VAL A 28 39.60 19.67 3.04
CA VAL A 28 39.32 21.08 2.76
C VAL A 28 38.75 21.23 1.35
N ALA A 29 39.40 20.61 0.35
CA ALA A 29 38.93 20.59 -1.02
C ALA A 29 37.53 19.96 -1.16
N LEU A 30 37.27 18.87 -0.47
CA LEU A 30 35.95 18.22 -0.49
C LEU A 30 34.87 19.12 0.07
N PHE A 31 35.16 19.85 1.16
CA PHE A 31 34.25 20.83 1.74
C PHE A 31 33.99 22.00 0.79
N THR A 32 35.05 22.56 0.18
CA THR A 32 34.91 23.60 -0.85
C THR A 32 34.08 23.13 -2.03
N MET A 33 34.36 21.93 -2.58
CA MET A 33 33.57 21.39 -3.68
C MET A 33 32.12 21.10 -3.26
N PHE A 34 31.86 20.72 -2.00
CA PHE A 34 30.51 20.56 -1.47
C PHE A 34 29.75 21.89 -1.38
N GLN A 35 30.41 22.97 -0.95
CA GLN A 35 29.82 24.32 -1.00
C GLN A 35 29.48 24.71 -2.44
N MET A 36 30.35 24.40 -3.41
CA MET A 36 30.06 24.67 -4.82
C MET A 36 28.91 23.85 -5.39
N VAL A 37 28.56 22.70 -4.79
CA VAL A 37 27.41 21.89 -5.26
C VAL A 37 26.10 22.69 -5.17
N THR A 38 25.98 23.59 -4.19
CA THR A 38 24.77 24.41 -4.02
C THR A 38 24.71 25.60 -4.98
N GLY A 39 25.77 25.81 -5.79
CA GLY A 39 25.91 26.98 -6.65
C GLY A 39 26.24 28.27 -5.89
N ASP A 40 26.54 28.17 -4.59
CA ASP A 40 26.88 29.33 -3.76
C ASP A 40 28.38 29.65 -3.84
N ALA A 41 28.71 30.95 -3.82
CA ALA A 41 30.06 31.53 -3.71
C ALA A 41 31.14 31.05 -4.72
N TRP A 42 30.84 30.11 -5.62
CA TRP A 42 31.84 29.49 -6.50
C TRP A 42 32.51 30.51 -7.42
N GLY A 43 31.72 31.44 -7.97
CA GLY A 43 32.19 32.46 -8.90
C GLY A 43 32.78 33.68 -8.19
N SER A 44 32.17 34.15 -7.11
CA SER A 44 32.57 35.38 -6.42
C SER A 44 33.80 35.18 -5.53
N ASP A 45 33.85 34.06 -4.81
CA ASP A 45 34.76 33.91 -3.68
C ASP A 45 35.92 32.97 -4.00
N VAL A 46 35.65 31.90 -4.76
CA VAL A 46 36.69 30.92 -5.10
C VAL A 46 37.30 31.22 -6.47
N ALA A 47 36.53 31.12 -7.56
CA ALA A 47 37.05 31.22 -8.91
C ALA A 47 37.69 32.60 -9.20
N ARG A 48 37.02 33.70 -8.83
CA ARG A 48 37.60 35.05 -8.99
C ARG A 48 38.84 35.27 -8.14
N THR A 49 38.87 34.76 -6.91
CA THR A 49 40.05 34.88 -6.04
C THR A 49 41.24 34.12 -6.65
N MET A 50 41.00 32.92 -7.16
CA MET A 50 42.04 32.14 -7.86
C MET A 50 42.53 32.82 -9.14
N LEU A 51 41.63 33.39 -9.95
CA LEU A 51 41.99 34.14 -11.16
C LEU A 51 42.83 35.38 -10.82
N ARG A 52 42.43 36.15 -9.80
CA ARG A 52 43.19 37.34 -9.35
C ARG A 52 44.56 36.97 -8.79
N ARG A 53 44.66 35.88 -8.02
CA ARG A 53 45.95 35.40 -7.50
C ARG A 53 46.89 34.97 -8.61
N LYS A 54 46.39 34.28 -9.63
CA LYS A 54 47.19 33.90 -10.80
C LYS A 54 47.71 35.14 -11.54
N GLU A 55 46.85 36.13 -11.79
CA GLU A 55 47.26 37.39 -12.43
C GLU A 55 48.34 38.14 -11.61
N LEU A 56 48.21 38.16 -10.29
CA LEU A 56 49.21 38.78 -9.41
C LEU A 56 50.54 38.03 -9.45
N CYS A 57 50.52 36.70 -9.53
CA CYS A 57 51.77 35.98 -9.60
C CYS A 57 52.46 36.09 -10.96
N ASP A 58 51.71 36.05 -12.05
CA ASP A 58 52.25 36.27 -13.40
C ASP A 58 52.99 37.63 -13.47
N LYS A 59 52.38 38.70 -12.91
CA LYS A 59 53.01 40.03 -12.81
C LYS A 59 54.25 40.05 -11.91
N SER A 60 54.25 39.28 -10.82
CA SER A 60 55.39 39.23 -9.88
C SER A 60 56.61 38.53 -10.49
N VAL A 61 56.36 37.51 -11.31
CA VAL A 61 57.40 36.81 -12.10
C VAL A 61 57.98 37.74 -13.17
N GLU A 62 57.13 38.45 -13.92
CA GLU A 62 57.58 39.43 -14.92
C GLU A 62 58.44 40.56 -14.32
N ALA A 63 58.15 40.96 -13.08
CA ALA A 63 58.89 41.99 -12.37
C ALA A 63 60.25 41.53 -11.81
N GLY A 64 60.61 40.24 -11.92
CA GLY A 64 61.86 39.69 -11.37
C GLY A 64 61.96 39.76 -9.85
N LEU A 65 60.83 39.92 -9.15
CA LEU A 65 60.77 40.02 -7.68
C LEU A 65 60.96 38.66 -6.98
N TYR A 66 60.76 37.57 -7.71
CA TYR A 66 60.96 36.20 -7.21
C TYR A 66 62.04 35.50 -8.04
N ALA A 67 63.05 34.96 -7.35
CA ALA A 67 64.16 34.24 -7.97
C ALA A 67 63.74 32.88 -8.55
N ASP A 68 62.67 32.27 -8.02
CA ASP A 68 62.13 31.00 -8.47
C ASP A 68 60.63 31.13 -8.77
N ALA A 69 60.25 31.02 -10.04
CA ALA A 69 58.86 30.99 -10.50
C ALA A 69 58.08 29.72 -10.05
N GLN A 70 58.75 28.83 -9.32
CA GLN A 70 58.28 27.50 -8.98
C GLN A 70 57.26 27.48 -7.82
N ASP A 71 57.24 28.53 -7.00
CA ASP A 71 56.31 28.69 -5.88
C ASP A 71 54.92 29.15 -6.29
N CYS A 72 54.76 29.64 -7.53
CA CYS A 72 53.48 30.11 -8.06
C CYS A 72 52.93 29.28 -9.21
N TYR A 73 53.68 28.28 -9.69
CA TYR A 73 53.28 27.54 -10.86
C TYR A 73 52.13 26.60 -10.49
N VAL A 74 50.94 26.89 -11.03
CA VAL A 74 49.87 25.89 -11.18
C VAL A 74 50.47 24.79 -12.04
N GLN A 75 50.57 23.57 -11.51
CA GLN A 75 51.04 22.43 -12.28
C GLN A 75 50.09 22.29 -13.48
N SER A 76 50.56 22.65 -14.69
CA SER A 76 49.67 22.72 -15.84
C SER A 76 49.12 21.32 -16.09
N TRP A 77 47.79 21.24 -16.17
CA TRP A 77 47.07 20.01 -16.41
C TRP A 77 47.42 19.38 -17.77
N ALA A 78 48.02 20.15 -18.67
CA ALA A 78 48.56 19.66 -19.94
C ALA A 78 49.63 18.57 -19.75
N GLU A 79 50.39 18.58 -18.65
CA GLU A 79 51.42 17.58 -18.38
C GLU A 79 50.85 16.25 -17.84
N LEU A 80 49.69 16.29 -17.16
CA LEU A 80 49.03 15.12 -16.58
C LEU A 80 48.08 14.40 -17.55
N GLY A 81 47.68 15.04 -18.66
CA GLY A 81 46.63 14.51 -19.54
C GLY A 81 46.93 14.43 -21.05
N THR A 82 47.94 15.15 -21.57
CA THR A 82 48.12 15.24 -23.03
C THR A 82 49.58 15.21 -23.47
N SER A 83 50.16 14.00 -23.56
CA SER A 83 51.39 13.70 -24.32
C SER A 83 51.28 14.01 -25.85
N TRP A 84 50.16 14.58 -26.32
CA TRP A 84 49.88 14.79 -27.75
C TRP A 84 49.73 16.27 -28.16
N ALA A 85 49.83 17.22 -27.23
CA ALA A 85 49.91 18.64 -27.58
C ALA A 85 51.38 19.02 -27.85
N THR A 86 51.75 18.95 -29.12
CA THR A 86 53.09 19.17 -29.66
C THR A 86 53.68 20.49 -29.21
N ARG A 87 54.90 20.40 -28.71
CA ARG A 87 55.85 21.45 -28.40
C ARG A 87 56.27 22.21 -29.67
N ASP A 88 55.45 23.15 -30.12
CA ASP A 88 55.87 24.16 -31.10
C ASP A 88 56.28 25.45 -30.39
N ASN A 89 57.45 25.38 -29.75
CA ASN A 89 58.23 26.56 -29.38
C ASN A 89 58.77 27.17 -30.68
N ASN A 90 58.20 28.28 -31.16
CA ASN A 90 58.91 29.37 -31.85
C ASN A 90 57.95 30.44 -32.40
N ASN A 91 57.10 31.03 -31.57
CA ASN A 91 56.61 32.37 -31.90
C ASN A 91 56.34 33.22 -30.65
N SER A 92 57.37 33.97 -30.28
CA SER A 92 57.33 35.06 -29.32
C SER A 92 56.46 36.20 -29.86
N GLY A 93 55.29 36.38 -29.27
CA GLY A 93 54.55 37.63 -29.41
C GLY A 93 53.06 37.45 -29.56
N VAL A 94 52.37 37.09 -28.46
CA VAL A 94 51.09 37.67 -28.03
C VAL A 94 50.94 37.38 -26.53
N SER A 95 51.36 38.31 -25.68
CA SER A 95 50.96 38.38 -24.27
C SER A 95 49.61 39.12 -24.21
N GLN A 96 48.52 38.47 -24.64
CA GLN A 96 47.17 39.02 -24.45
C GLN A 96 46.34 38.06 -23.62
N GLY A 97 46.15 38.44 -22.35
CA GLY A 97 44.97 38.11 -21.56
C GLY A 97 44.51 36.66 -21.61
N GLN A 98 45.43 35.70 -21.51
CA GLN A 98 45.06 34.31 -21.26
C GLN A 98 44.54 34.21 -19.83
N LEU A 99 43.27 34.59 -19.64
CA LEU A 99 42.46 34.08 -18.55
C LEU A 99 42.79 32.61 -18.40
N SER A 100 43.13 32.19 -17.19
CA SER A 100 43.64 30.86 -16.93
C SER A 100 42.57 29.84 -17.30
N THR A 101 42.59 29.40 -18.56
CA THR A 101 41.55 28.58 -19.17
C THR A 101 41.28 27.34 -18.33
N GLU A 102 42.32 26.79 -17.71
CA GLU A 102 42.27 25.68 -16.76
C GLU A 102 41.30 25.94 -15.59
N ILE A 103 41.39 27.09 -14.92
CA ILE A 103 40.54 27.45 -13.77
C ILE A 103 39.08 27.59 -14.22
N VAL A 104 38.86 28.29 -15.35
CA VAL A 104 37.51 28.51 -15.90
C VAL A 104 36.88 27.19 -16.33
N VAL A 105 37.63 26.33 -17.02
CA VAL A 105 37.16 25.02 -17.48
C VAL A 105 36.88 24.09 -16.30
N PHE A 106 37.73 24.08 -15.28
CA PHE A 106 37.54 23.26 -14.08
C PHE A 106 36.21 23.59 -13.38
N PHE A 107 35.99 24.85 -13.01
CA PHE A 107 34.78 25.24 -12.30
C PHE A 107 33.52 25.19 -13.17
N SER A 108 33.62 25.58 -14.44
CA SER A 108 32.48 25.52 -15.36
C SER A 108 32.04 24.09 -15.64
N SER A 109 32.99 23.16 -15.84
CA SER A 109 32.65 21.74 -16.05
C SER A 109 32.01 21.13 -14.80
N PHE A 110 32.56 21.41 -13.61
CA PHE A 110 31.96 20.96 -12.35
C PHE A 110 30.51 21.45 -12.20
N GLN A 111 30.27 22.74 -12.45
CA GLN A 111 28.93 23.32 -12.33
C GLN A 111 27.93 22.70 -13.31
N ILE A 112 28.36 22.37 -14.53
CA ILE A 112 27.51 21.70 -15.52
C ILE A 112 27.13 20.30 -15.03
N PHE A 113 28.09 19.50 -14.56
CA PHE A 113 27.82 18.15 -14.04
C PHE A 113 26.90 18.17 -12.82
N VAL A 114 27.15 19.07 -11.86
CA VAL A 114 26.30 19.22 -10.69
C VAL A 114 24.88 19.64 -11.09
N SER A 115 24.74 20.65 -11.95
CA SER A 115 23.44 21.13 -12.40
C SER A 115 22.63 20.02 -13.09
N LEU A 116 23.27 19.23 -13.96
CA LEU A 116 22.62 18.10 -14.65
C LEU A 116 22.18 17.01 -13.68
N THR A 117 23.01 16.68 -12.69
CA THR A 117 22.69 15.63 -11.71
C THR A 117 21.60 16.06 -10.72
N LEU A 118 21.66 17.30 -10.21
CA LEU A 118 20.65 17.84 -9.30
C LEU A 118 19.29 17.98 -9.99
N LEU A 119 19.25 18.45 -11.24
CA LEU A 119 18.00 18.57 -12.00
C LEU A 119 17.30 17.22 -12.16
N ASN A 120 18.04 16.17 -12.52
CA ASN A 120 17.47 14.83 -12.69
C ASN A 120 16.88 14.28 -11.38
N VAL A 121 17.57 14.50 -10.25
CA VAL A 121 17.08 14.05 -8.93
C VAL A 121 15.81 14.82 -8.55
N VAL A 122 15.79 16.14 -8.74
CA VAL A 122 14.61 16.96 -8.42
C VAL A 122 13.41 16.56 -9.28
N VAL A 123 13.60 16.35 -10.58
CA VAL A 123 12.53 15.91 -11.49
C VAL A 123 11.98 14.55 -11.06
N ALA A 124 12.84 13.59 -10.72
CA ALA A 124 12.40 12.27 -10.25
C ALA A 124 11.54 12.39 -8.97
N VAL A 125 12.00 13.14 -7.97
CA VAL A 125 11.28 13.30 -6.70
C VAL A 125 9.94 14.03 -6.88
N LEU A 126 9.89 15.05 -7.75
CA LEU A 126 8.65 15.76 -8.03
C LEU A 126 7.65 14.86 -8.76
N LEU A 127 8.10 14.11 -9.78
CA LEU A 127 7.23 13.17 -10.50
C LEU A 127 6.67 12.10 -9.57
N ASP A 128 7.48 11.51 -8.70
CA ASP A 128 7.00 10.50 -7.75
C ASP A 128 5.91 11.07 -6.83
N ASN A 129 6.11 12.28 -6.29
CA ASN A 129 5.09 12.93 -5.46
C ASN A 129 3.81 13.25 -6.23
N PHE A 130 3.91 13.70 -7.48
CA PHE A 130 2.75 13.95 -8.33
C PHE A 130 2.02 12.65 -8.68
N THR A 131 2.74 11.58 -8.99
CA THR A 131 2.15 10.26 -9.26
C THR A 131 1.43 9.72 -8.03
N MET A 132 2.03 9.81 -6.84
CA MET A 132 1.38 9.40 -5.58
C MET A 132 0.11 10.20 -5.29
N ALA A 133 0.15 11.54 -5.47
CA ALA A 133 -1.02 12.38 -5.26
C ALA A 133 -2.15 12.04 -6.26
N THR A 134 -1.80 11.81 -7.53
CA THR A 134 -2.75 11.45 -8.58
C THR A 134 -3.39 10.08 -8.33
N GLU A 135 -2.62 9.10 -7.86
CA GLU A 135 -3.14 7.78 -7.49
C GLU A 135 -4.10 7.85 -6.30
N ALA A 136 -3.73 8.58 -5.25
CA ALA A 136 -4.60 8.78 -4.08
C ALA A 136 -5.91 9.48 -4.45
N GLU A 137 -5.85 10.50 -5.32
CA GLU A 137 -7.05 11.18 -5.80
C GLU A 137 -7.93 10.24 -6.63
N LYS A 138 -7.33 9.45 -7.52
CA LYS A 138 -8.04 8.45 -8.34
C LYS A 138 -8.74 7.40 -7.49
N GLU A 139 -8.09 6.89 -6.44
CA GLU A 139 -8.71 5.94 -5.49
C GLU A 139 -9.92 6.55 -4.78
N SER A 140 -9.83 7.83 -4.40
CA SER A 140 -10.94 8.54 -3.76
C SER A 140 -12.13 8.74 -4.70
N MET A 141 -11.88 9.08 -5.97
CA MET A 141 -12.92 9.24 -6.99
C MET A 141 -13.55 7.89 -7.34
N GLN A 142 -12.74 6.84 -7.46
CA GLN A 142 -13.24 5.51 -7.76
C GLN A 142 -14.13 4.99 -6.63
N SER A 143 -13.74 5.20 -5.37
CA SER A 143 -14.54 4.82 -4.19
C SER A 143 -15.89 5.54 -4.17
N LYS A 144 -15.91 6.86 -4.41
CA LYS A 144 -17.16 7.63 -4.50
C LYS A 144 -18.06 7.19 -5.65
N SER A 145 -17.47 6.90 -6.82
CA SER A 145 -18.24 6.44 -7.98
C SER A 145 -18.84 5.05 -7.78
N ILE A 146 -18.17 4.18 -7.01
CA ILE A 146 -18.68 2.86 -6.64
C ILE A 146 -19.81 3.03 -5.63
N GLU A 147 -19.62 3.87 -4.61
CA GLU A 147 -20.65 4.17 -3.61
C GLU A 147 -21.91 4.75 -4.26
N GLU A 148 -21.77 5.67 -5.22
CA GLU A 148 -22.91 6.24 -5.96
C GLU A 148 -23.60 5.22 -6.88
N LYS A 149 -22.83 4.32 -7.52
CA LYS A 149 -23.40 3.25 -8.36
C LYS A 149 -24.07 2.16 -7.55
N VAL A 150 -23.65 1.95 -6.32
CA VAL A 150 -24.34 1.11 -5.33
C VAL A 150 -25.42 1.96 -4.64
N LYS A 151 -26.28 2.59 -5.44
CA LYS A 151 -27.56 3.06 -4.94
C LYS A 151 -28.28 1.88 -4.29
N PRO A 152 -28.90 2.07 -3.12
CA PRO A 152 -29.46 0.99 -2.35
C PRO A 152 -30.51 0.26 -3.19
N LEU A 153 -30.21 -0.99 -3.55
CA LEU A 153 -31.24 -1.97 -3.89
C LEU A 153 -32.18 -1.99 -2.69
N ALA A 154 -33.38 -1.41 -2.87
CA ALA A 154 -34.49 -1.27 -1.93
C ALA A 154 -34.16 -1.77 -0.51
N GLU A 155 -33.74 -0.84 0.35
CA GLU A 155 -33.54 -1.13 1.76
C GLU A 155 -34.89 -1.54 2.35
N ASN A 156 -34.91 -2.70 3.01
CA ASN A 156 -36.10 -3.11 3.75
C ASN A 156 -36.23 -2.12 4.92
N PRO A 157 -37.44 -1.61 5.22
CA PRO A 157 -37.61 -0.60 6.28
C PRO A 157 -37.07 -1.04 7.64
N LEU A 158 -36.97 -2.35 7.89
CA LEU A 158 -36.43 -2.88 9.16
C LEU A 158 -34.89 -2.95 9.21
N ASP A 159 -34.17 -2.74 8.10
CA ASP A 159 -32.70 -2.90 8.04
C ASP A 159 -31.94 -2.11 9.13
N PRO A 160 -32.29 -0.85 9.48
CA PRO A 160 -31.63 -0.13 10.57
C PRO A 160 -31.78 -0.80 11.94
N LEU A 161 -32.92 -1.44 12.20
CA LEU A 161 -33.17 -2.19 13.42
C LEU A 161 -32.41 -3.53 13.41
N LEU A 162 -32.45 -4.24 12.27
CA LEU A 162 -31.76 -5.52 12.09
C LEU A 162 -30.23 -5.36 12.22
N ALA A 163 -29.68 -4.25 11.75
CA ALA A 163 -28.26 -3.92 11.92
C ALA A 163 -27.84 -3.84 13.40
N LYS A 164 -28.72 -3.35 14.29
CA LYS A 164 -28.47 -3.36 15.74
C LYS A 164 -28.60 -4.77 16.33
N LEU A 165 -29.55 -5.55 15.85
CA LEU A 165 -29.77 -6.92 16.32
C LEU A 165 -28.66 -7.89 15.90
N VAL A 166 -27.98 -7.64 14.77
CA VAL A 166 -26.88 -8.50 14.29
C VAL A 166 -25.64 -8.47 15.20
N MET A 167 -25.54 -7.47 16.09
CA MET A 167 -24.39 -7.30 17.00
C MET A 167 -24.37 -8.30 18.16
N HIS A 168 -25.44 -9.08 18.37
CA HIS A 168 -25.50 -10.10 19.41
C HIS A 168 -24.69 -11.33 18.99
N ASN A 169 -23.84 -11.84 19.89
CA ASN A 169 -22.91 -12.92 19.56
C ASN A 169 -23.51 -14.32 19.79
N SER A 170 -24.58 -14.41 20.59
CA SER A 170 -25.27 -15.67 20.88
C SER A 170 -26.75 -15.63 20.53
N SER A 171 -27.32 -16.80 20.26
CA SER A 171 -28.75 -16.93 19.97
C SER A 171 -29.63 -16.55 21.17
N ASP A 172 -29.16 -16.80 22.40
CA ASP A 172 -29.90 -16.50 23.62
C ASP A 172 -29.92 -14.99 23.92
N GLU A 173 -28.80 -14.30 23.67
CA GLU A 173 -28.74 -12.84 23.71
C GLU A 173 -29.67 -12.21 22.68
N LEU A 174 -29.69 -12.75 21.46
CA LEU A 174 -30.60 -12.29 20.41
C LEU A 174 -32.07 -12.48 20.80
N SER A 175 -32.46 -13.67 21.32
CA SER A 175 -33.82 -13.90 21.82
C SER A 175 -34.18 -12.95 22.95
N SER A 176 -33.26 -12.71 23.89
CA SER A 176 -33.46 -11.78 25.00
C SER A 176 -33.66 -10.34 24.50
N GLY A 177 -32.84 -9.91 23.55
CA GLY A 177 -32.97 -8.60 22.90
C GLY A 177 -34.29 -8.44 22.15
N ILE A 178 -34.72 -9.46 21.42
CA ILE A 178 -36.02 -9.50 20.72
C ILE A 178 -37.17 -9.46 21.73
N ALA A 179 -37.09 -10.17 22.85
CA ALA A 179 -38.12 -10.16 23.89
C ALA A 179 -38.25 -8.79 24.57
N VAL A 180 -37.13 -8.09 24.81
CA VAL A 180 -37.14 -6.71 25.32
C VAL A 180 -37.77 -5.77 24.29
N LEU A 181 -37.44 -5.93 23.01
CA LEU A 181 -38.01 -5.17 21.91
C LEU A 181 -39.53 -5.40 21.83
N PHE A 182 -40.01 -6.66 21.87
CA PHE A 182 -41.43 -7.00 21.87
C PHE A 182 -42.19 -6.26 22.98
N ARG A 183 -41.68 -6.32 24.22
CA ARG A 183 -42.28 -5.62 25.38
C ARG A 183 -42.29 -4.10 25.24
N THR A 184 -41.39 -3.55 24.43
CA THR A 184 -41.34 -2.10 24.16
C THR A 184 -42.36 -1.68 23.10
N LEU A 185 -42.70 -2.60 22.19
CA LEU A 185 -43.66 -2.39 21.10
C LEU A 185 -45.11 -2.70 21.52
N ASP A 186 -45.31 -3.70 22.39
CA ASP A 186 -46.60 -4.06 22.98
C ASP A 186 -47.01 -3.01 24.02
N THR A 187 -47.66 -1.93 23.56
CA THR A 187 -48.13 -0.85 24.42
C THR A 187 -49.42 -1.18 25.16
N SER A 188 -50.23 -2.12 24.63
CA SER A 188 -51.49 -2.53 25.22
C SER A 188 -51.35 -3.59 26.31
N LEU A 189 -50.18 -4.25 26.41
CA LEU A 189 -49.86 -5.32 27.37
C LEU A 189 -50.79 -6.53 27.26
N ASN A 190 -51.37 -6.76 26.09
CA ASN A 190 -52.23 -7.91 25.82
C ASN A 190 -51.40 -9.17 25.44
N GLY A 191 -50.08 -9.02 25.21
CA GLY A 191 -49.19 -10.11 24.82
C GLY A 191 -49.18 -10.42 23.32
N THR A 192 -49.82 -9.57 22.52
CA THR A 192 -49.82 -9.56 21.06
C THR A 192 -49.41 -8.17 20.55
N ILE A 193 -49.04 -8.06 19.28
CA ILE A 193 -48.69 -6.77 18.67
C ILE A 193 -49.55 -6.59 17.42
N SER A 194 -50.41 -5.57 17.45
CA SER A 194 -51.13 -5.08 16.27
C SER A 194 -50.19 -4.33 15.31
N ARG A 195 -50.60 -4.16 14.07
CA ARG A 195 -49.82 -3.40 13.08
C ARG A 195 -49.55 -1.97 13.53
N GLU A 196 -50.56 -1.31 14.09
CA GLU A 196 -50.50 0.07 14.54
C GLU A 196 -49.48 0.22 15.68
N GLU A 197 -49.48 -0.73 16.63
CA GLU A 197 -48.49 -0.79 17.70
C GLU A 197 -47.08 -1.03 17.18
N LEU A 198 -46.92 -1.94 16.20
CA LEU A 198 -45.62 -2.17 15.58
C LEU A 198 -45.11 -0.89 14.91
N GLN A 199 -45.92 -0.22 14.09
CA GLN A 199 -45.51 0.99 13.37
C GLN A 199 -45.20 2.15 14.33
N GLU A 200 -46.06 2.38 15.32
CA GLU A 200 -45.85 3.43 16.33
C GLU A 200 -44.64 3.14 17.22
N GLY A 201 -44.46 1.88 17.60
CA GLY A 201 -43.32 1.43 18.38
C GLY A 201 -42.00 1.55 17.61
N LEU A 202 -41.97 1.16 16.32
CA LEU A 202 -40.80 1.34 15.46
C LEU A 202 -40.42 2.81 15.29
N ARG A 203 -41.40 3.72 15.19
CA ARG A 203 -41.16 5.17 15.14
C ARG A 203 -40.55 5.74 16.43
N LYS A 204 -40.80 5.12 17.58
CA LYS A 204 -40.24 5.53 18.88
C LYS A 204 -38.80 5.06 19.09
N ILE A 205 -38.37 4.02 18.38
CA ILE A 205 -37.01 3.50 18.50
C ILE A 205 -36.05 4.48 17.82
N LYS A 206 -35.04 4.95 18.56
CA LYS A 206 -34.01 5.86 18.04
C LYS A 206 -33.08 5.13 17.09
N THR A 207 -33.38 5.14 15.79
CA THR A 207 -32.48 4.73 14.71
C THR A 207 -32.00 5.95 13.92
N ASP A 208 -30.90 5.78 13.17
CA ASP A 208 -30.33 6.87 12.34
C ASP A 208 -31.25 7.25 11.18
N GLN A 209 -32.20 6.37 10.83
CA GLN A 209 -33.23 6.57 9.83
C GLN A 209 -34.60 6.28 10.41
N VAL A 210 -35.62 7.04 9.99
CA VAL A 210 -37.01 6.79 10.38
C VAL A 210 -37.50 5.53 9.69
N ILE A 211 -37.96 4.56 10.48
CA ILE A 211 -38.54 3.31 9.97
C ILE A 211 -40.01 3.60 9.66
N ASP A 212 -40.37 3.59 8.37
CA ASP A 212 -41.77 3.67 7.93
C ASP A 212 -42.17 2.36 7.26
N LEU A 213 -43.14 1.68 7.86
CA LEU A 213 -43.57 0.35 7.45
C LEU A 213 -44.81 0.47 6.57
N ALA A 214 -44.69 0.14 5.28
CA ALA A 214 -45.87 0.07 4.42
C ALA A 214 -46.70 -1.18 4.76
N GLU A 215 -47.99 -1.13 4.41
CA GLU A 215 -48.91 -2.27 4.56
C GLU A 215 -48.37 -3.54 3.88
N THR A 216 -47.88 -3.38 2.67
CA THR A 216 -47.29 -4.47 1.88
C THR A 216 -46.06 -5.07 2.54
N ASP A 217 -45.26 -4.25 3.23
CA ASP A 217 -44.07 -4.73 3.94
C ASP A 217 -44.49 -5.54 5.15
N PHE A 218 -45.48 -5.06 5.91
CA PHE A 218 -46.05 -5.75 7.07
C PHE A 218 -46.63 -7.11 6.65
N GLU A 219 -47.46 -7.17 5.62
CA GLU A 219 -48.00 -8.43 5.10
C GLU A 219 -46.90 -9.40 4.67
N THR A 220 -45.89 -8.90 3.95
CA THR A 220 -44.76 -9.72 3.48
C THR A 220 -43.97 -10.31 4.65
N MET A 221 -43.64 -9.50 5.66
CA MET A 221 -42.85 -9.95 6.81
C MET A 221 -43.66 -10.79 7.81
N THR A 222 -44.99 -10.65 7.85
CA THR A 222 -45.85 -11.41 8.77
C THR A 222 -46.53 -12.61 8.12
N ASN A 223 -46.35 -12.82 6.81
CA ASN A 223 -47.02 -13.89 6.07
C ASN A 223 -46.91 -15.26 6.76
N GLY A 224 -48.06 -15.77 7.22
CA GLY A 224 -48.22 -17.05 7.92
C GLY A 224 -47.86 -17.06 9.41
N LEU A 225 -47.60 -15.90 10.02
CA LEU A 225 -47.21 -15.77 11.43
C LEU A 225 -48.27 -15.07 12.30
N LEU A 226 -49.30 -14.50 11.68
CA LEU A 226 -50.41 -13.85 12.39
C LEU A 226 -51.35 -14.91 13.00
N ASP A 227 -51.95 -14.57 14.13
CA ASP A 227 -53.00 -15.36 14.77
C ASP A 227 -54.38 -15.15 14.10
N GLU A 228 -55.45 -15.68 14.71
CA GLU A 228 -56.81 -15.57 14.19
C GLU A 228 -57.34 -14.12 14.14
N ASP A 229 -56.78 -13.25 14.97
CA ASP A 229 -57.14 -11.83 15.05
C ASP A 229 -56.27 -10.95 14.15
N GLY A 230 -55.27 -11.53 13.48
CA GLY A 230 -54.34 -10.79 12.62
C GLY A 230 -53.21 -10.11 13.39
N GLU A 231 -52.93 -10.54 14.62
CA GLU A 231 -51.91 -9.96 15.49
C GLU A 231 -50.67 -10.88 15.63
N LEU A 232 -49.55 -10.29 16.06
CA LEU A 232 -48.29 -11.02 16.28
C LEU A 232 -48.13 -11.42 17.75
N THR A 233 -48.20 -12.71 18.04
CA THR A 233 -47.78 -13.23 19.36
C THR A 233 -46.26 -13.04 19.57
N ALA A 234 -45.79 -13.08 20.82
CA ALA A 234 -44.35 -12.99 21.13
C ALA A 234 -43.49 -14.03 20.38
N VAL A 235 -44.01 -15.25 20.21
CA VAL A 235 -43.31 -16.33 19.50
C VAL A 235 -43.30 -16.06 17.99
N SER A 236 -44.43 -15.62 17.43
CA SER A 236 -44.53 -15.23 16.01
C SER A 236 -43.64 -14.03 15.67
N PHE A 237 -43.56 -13.04 16.55
CA PHE A 237 -42.72 -11.87 16.39
C PHE A 237 -41.23 -12.23 16.42
N GLU A 238 -40.82 -13.13 17.31
CA GLU A 238 -39.44 -13.63 17.32
C GLU A 238 -39.10 -14.38 16.02
N ALA A 239 -40.00 -15.25 15.55
CA ALA A 239 -39.83 -15.96 14.29
C ALA A 239 -39.73 -15.00 13.10
N MET A 240 -40.59 -13.97 13.07
CA MET A 240 -40.56 -12.89 12.07
C MET A 240 -39.21 -12.18 12.06
N LEU A 241 -38.72 -11.69 13.20
CA LEU A 241 -37.46 -10.96 13.26
C LEU A 241 -36.25 -11.83 12.92
N ARG A 242 -36.25 -13.10 13.33
CA ARG A 242 -35.18 -14.04 12.96
C ARG A 242 -35.15 -14.28 11.43
N ARG A 243 -36.32 -14.40 10.80
CA ARG A 243 -36.43 -14.51 9.34
C ARG A 243 -35.90 -13.26 8.64
N GLU A 244 -36.35 -12.08 9.08
CA GLU A 244 -35.89 -10.82 8.50
C GLU A 244 -34.40 -10.57 8.75
N LEU A 245 -33.86 -10.95 9.90
CA LEU A 245 -32.42 -10.87 10.18
C LEU A 245 -31.60 -11.78 9.25
N SER A 246 -32.08 -12.99 8.97
CA SER A 246 -31.44 -13.88 7.98
C SER A 246 -31.44 -13.24 6.59
N ASN A 247 -32.59 -12.71 6.16
CA ASN A 247 -32.72 -11.99 4.88
C ASN A 247 -31.78 -10.78 4.81
N PHE A 248 -31.67 -10.00 5.90
CA PHE A 248 -30.77 -8.87 6.02
C PHE A 248 -29.30 -9.27 5.83
N VAL A 249 -28.83 -10.32 6.54
CA VAL A 249 -27.45 -10.77 6.39
C VAL A 249 -27.20 -11.29 4.98
N GLN A 250 -28.15 -12.00 4.36
CA GLN A 250 -28.03 -12.43 2.97
C GLN A 250 -27.91 -11.26 1.98
N ARG A 251 -28.75 -10.23 2.14
CA ARG A 251 -28.68 -8.99 1.33
C ARG A 251 -27.33 -8.29 1.54
N HIS A 252 -26.90 -8.15 2.78
CA HIS A 252 -25.64 -7.50 3.14
C HIS A 252 -24.44 -8.25 2.54
N MET A 253 -24.41 -9.58 2.63
CA MET A 253 -23.38 -10.40 2.00
C MET A 253 -23.39 -10.28 0.47
N ALA A 254 -24.56 -10.31 -0.16
CA ALA A 254 -24.68 -10.13 -1.61
C ALA A 254 -24.10 -8.77 -2.05
N ARG A 255 -24.35 -7.71 -1.26
CA ARG A 255 -23.77 -6.38 -1.46
C ARG A 255 -22.24 -6.40 -1.34
N GLN A 256 -21.70 -7.05 -0.30
CA GLN A 256 -20.25 -7.18 -0.12
C GLN A 256 -19.58 -7.97 -1.24
N ILE A 257 -20.23 -9.01 -1.78
CA ILE A 257 -19.73 -9.77 -2.94
C ILE A 257 -19.66 -8.87 -4.18
N GLN A 258 -20.70 -8.08 -4.44
CA GLN A 258 -20.71 -7.15 -5.57
C GLN A 258 -19.63 -6.07 -5.43
N LEU A 259 -19.44 -5.51 -4.23
CA LEU A 259 -18.39 -4.54 -3.93
C LEU A 259 -16.97 -5.13 -4.07
N SER A 260 -16.78 -6.37 -3.65
CA SER A 260 -15.49 -7.06 -3.75
C SER A 260 -15.09 -7.31 -5.21
N GLY A 261 -16.06 -7.62 -6.07
CA GLY A 261 -15.84 -7.76 -7.51
C GLY A 261 -15.37 -6.46 -8.19
N LEU A 262 -15.77 -5.30 -7.67
CA LEU A 262 -15.39 -3.99 -8.22
C LEU A 262 -14.04 -3.48 -7.71
N THR A 263 -13.66 -3.83 -6.49
CA THR A 263 -12.44 -3.33 -5.84
C THR A 263 -11.20 -4.18 -6.13
N GLY A 264 -11.37 -5.41 -6.62
CA GLY A 264 -10.25 -6.31 -6.99
C GLY A 264 -9.35 -6.72 -5.81
N ARG A 265 -9.71 -6.34 -4.58
CA ARG A 265 -8.84 -6.40 -3.40
C ARG A 265 -9.17 -7.55 -2.44
N GLN A 266 -10.36 -8.12 -2.56
CA GLN A 266 -10.87 -9.24 -1.76
C GLN A 266 -11.23 -10.39 -2.69
N ASP A 267 -10.85 -11.62 -2.33
CA ASP A 267 -11.15 -12.79 -3.14
C ASP A 267 -12.66 -13.09 -3.05
N PRO A 268 -13.45 -12.89 -4.13
CA PRO A 268 -14.89 -13.14 -4.13
C PRO A 268 -15.24 -14.58 -3.75
N THR A 269 -14.27 -15.50 -3.87
CA THR A 269 -14.38 -16.90 -3.46
C THR A 269 -14.68 -17.06 -1.97
N VAL A 270 -14.08 -16.24 -1.10
CA VAL A 270 -14.29 -16.34 0.36
C VAL A 270 -15.70 -15.93 0.74
N LEU A 271 -16.18 -14.81 0.20
CA LEU A 271 -17.54 -14.33 0.45
C LEU A 271 -18.60 -15.27 -0.14
N PHE A 272 -18.33 -15.88 -1.30
CA PHE A 272 -19.20 -16.90 -1.88
C PHE A 272 -19.25 -18.17 -1.02
N ALA A 273 -18.10 -18.64 -0.52
CA ALA A 273 -18.03 -19.78 0.39
C ALA A 273 -18.79 -19.48 1.70
N LEU A 274 -18.64 -18.29 2.27
CA LEU A 274 -19.38 -17.87 3.45
C LEU A 274 -20.90 -17.83 3.18
N LYS A 275 -21.32 -17.30 2.02
CA LYS A 275 -22.74 -17.28 1.63
C LYS A 275 -23.31 -18.69 1.53
N LYS A 276 -22.54 -19.62 0.95
CA LYS A 276 -22.92 -21.03 0.84
C LYS A 276 -23.05 -21.70 2.21
N ILE A 277 -22.15 -21.41 3.15
CA ILE A 277 -22.24 -21.92 4.52
C ILE A 277 -23.51 -21.40 5.19
N MET A 278 -23.80 -20.11 5.09
CA MET A 278 -25.01 -19.53 5.68
C MET A 278 -26.30 -20.15 5.13
N LEU A 279 -26.39 -20.34 3.81
CA LEU A 279 -27.54 -21.01 3.19
C LEU A 279 -27.68 -22.47 3.67
N SER A 280 -26.57 -23.19 3.81
CA SER A 280 -26.59 -24.59 4.30
C SER A 280 -27.01 -24.73 5.76
N VAL A 281 -26.72 -23.73 6.58
CA VAL A 281 -27.15 -23.70 8.00
C VAL A 281 -28.65 -23.42 8.07
N ASP A 282 -29.14 -22.51 7.23
CA ASP A 282 -30.56 -22.15 7.17
C ASP A 282 -31.45 -23.32 6.74
N GLU A 283 -31.02 -24.09 5.72
CA GLU A 283 -31.71 -25.33 5.29
C GLU A 283 -31.84 -26.35 6.42
N ARG A 284 -30.80 -26.49 7.25
CA ARG A 284 -30.80 -27.44 8.38
C ARG A 284 -31.72 -26.98 9.50
N LEU A 285 -31.77 -25.67 9.79
CA LEU A 285 -32.64 -25.13 10.82
C LEU A 285 -34.12 -25.28 10.44
N HIS A 286 -34.48 -25.01 9.18
CA HIS A 286 -35.85 -25.18 8.70
C HIS A 286 -36.27 -26.65 8.62
N GLY A 287 -35.37 -27.55 8.20
CA GLY A 287 -35.64 -29.00 8.13
C GLY A 287 -35.95 -29.65 9.49
N MET A 288 -35.41 -29.12 10.59
CA MET A 288 -35.65 -29.67 11.92
C MET A 288 -37.01 -29.29 12.52
N SER A 289 -37.59 -28.15 12.11
CA SER A 289 -38.91 -27.71 12.60
C SER A 289 -40.05 -28.52 11.97
N GLY A 290 -39.98 -28.80 10.65
CA GLY A 290 -41.01 -29.56 9.94
C GLY A 290 -41.06 -31.06 10.29
N GLY A 291 -39.95 -31.65 10.73
CA GLY A 291 -39.85 -33.10 11.00
C GLY A 291 -40.72 -33.58 12.17
N ARG A 292 -41.01 -32.74 13.16
CA ARG A 292 -41.83 -33.13 14.31
C ARG A 292 -43.34 -33.12 14.02
N GLU A 293 -43.81 -32.25 13.14
CA GLU A 293 -45.20 -32.24 12.71
C GLU A 293 -45.48 -33.27 11.61
N ALA A 294 -44.55 -33.45 10.67
CA ALA A 294 -44.65 -34.51 9.67
C ALA A 294 -44.68 -35.90 10.33
N SER A 295 -43.86 -36.14 11.36
CA SER A 295 -43.86 -37.43 12.09
C SER A 295 -45.11 -37.62 12.95
N LYS A 296 -45.74 -36.55 13.44
CA LYS A 296 -47.07 -36.63 14.10
C LYS A 296 -48.18 -36.92 13.08
N ARG A 297 -48.19 -36.24 11.93
CA ARG A 297 -49.16 -36.49 10.85
C ARG A 297 -49.01 -37.88 10.23
N GLU A 298 -47.78 -38.39 10.08
CA GLU A 298 -47.53 -39.73 9.56
C GLU A 298 -48.01 -40.81 10.55
N ARG A 299 -47.82 -40.61 11.87
CA ARG A 299 -48.40 -41.49 12.89
C ARG A 299 -49.93 -41.42 12.92
N GLN A 300 -50.52 -40.26 12.71
CA GLN A 300 -51.97 -40.08 12.60
C GLN A 300 -52.53 -40.76 11.34
N LEU A 301 -51.87 -40.60 10.19
CA LEU A 301 -52.27 -41.25 8.93
C LEU A 301 -52.08 -42.78 8.97
N THR A 302 -51.04 -43.30 9.61
CA THR A 302 -50.90 -44.76 9.79
C THR A 302 -51.94 -45.35 10.73
N HIS A 303 -52.50 -44.54 11.64
CA HIS A 303 -53.60 -44.97 12.49
C HIS A 303 -54.95 -44.96 11.74
N ASP A 304 -55.16 -44.03 10.81
CA ASP A 304 -56.40 -43.94 10.05
C ASP A 304 -56.43 -44.82 8.78
N LEU A 305 -55.27 -45.20 8.22
CA LEU A 305 -55.18 -46.10 7.06
C LEU A 305 -55.21 -47.60 7.40
N GLY A 306 -55.37 -47.96 8.68
CA GLY A 306 -55.66 -49.34 9.11
C GLY A 306 -57.06 -49.85 8.71
N HIS A 307 -57.94 -48.95 8.26
CA HIS A 307 -59.25 -49.30 7.72
C HIS A 307 -59.54 -48.43 6.50
N ASN A 308 -59.08 -48.84 5.31
CA ASN A 308 -59.88 -48.89 4.08
C ASN A 308 -59.02 -49.08 2.83
N ASN A 309 -59.14 -50.30 2.30
CA ASN A 309 -59.41 -50.63 0.91
C ASN A 309 -58.63 -49.92 -0.23
N ALA A 310 -57.93 -50.75 -0.98
CA ALA A 310 -57.22 -50.43 -2.21
C ALA A 310 -58.11 -49.78 -3.28
N ARG A 311 -57.74 -48.58 -3.75
CA ARG A 311 -58.08 -48.09 -5.09
C ARG A 311 -56.92 -47.31 -5.69
N SER A 312 -56.40 -47.84 -6.79
CA SER A 312 -55.42 -47.25 -7.69
C SER A 312 -55.88 -45.91 -8.24
N PHE A 313 -55.06 -44.86 -8.12
CA PHE A 313 -55.26 -43.60 -8.84
C PHE A 313 -54.18 -43.45 -9.91
N SER A 314 -54.64 -43.41 -11.16
CA SER A 314 -53.85 -43.18 -12.37
C SER A 314 -53.49 -41.70 -12.53
N PHE A 315 -52.22 -41.46 -12.85
CA PHE A 315 -51.62 -40.17 -13.16
C PHE A 315 -52.25 -39.57 -14.43
N SER A 316 -52.91 -38.41 -14.29
CA SER A 316 -53.56 -37.70 -15.39
C SER A 316 -52.71 -36.55 -15.93
N ARG A 317 -52.87 -36.37 -17.24
CA ARG A 317 -52.15 -35.57 -18.22
C ARG A 317 -52.10 -34.07 -17.88
N ALA A 318 -50.94 -33.45 -18.12
CA ALA A 318 -50.71 -32.02 -17.97
C ALA A 318 -51.54 -31.17 -18.95
N ASP A 319 -51.98 -30.02 -18.45
CA ASP A 319 -52.82 -29.02 -19.11
C ASP A 319 -51.99 -28.19 -20.12
N PRO A 320 -52.37 -28.12 -21.42
CA PRO A 320 -51.58 -27.45 -22.45
C PRO A 320 -51.76 -25.92 -22.55
N ASN A 321 -52.44 -25.27 -21.60
CA ASN A 321 -52.77 -23.83 -21.67
C ASN A 321 -52.07 -22.94 -20.61
N ALA A 322 -50.97 -23.40 -20.00
CA ALA A 322 -50.20 -22.57 -19.08
C ALA A 322 -49.42 -21.45 -19.83
N SER A 323 -49.58 -20.23 -19.31
CA SER A 323 -49.17 -18.95 -19.92
C SER A 323 -47.67 -18.89 -20.36
N PRO A 324 -47.36 -18.36 -21.57
CA PRO A 324 -46.01 -18.36 -22.16
C PRO A 324 -44.97 -17.50 -21.42
N ALA A 325 -45.36 -16.72 -20.41
CA ALA A 325 -44.46 -15.82 -19.67
C ALA A 325 -43.49 -16.56 -18.72
N ILE A 326 -43.85 -17.73 -18.21
CA ILE A 326 -43.02 -18.48 -17.26
C ILE A 326 -41.89 -19.25 -17.99
N GLY A 327 -42.12 -19.65 -19.25
CA GLY A 327 -41.12 -20.35 -20.07
C GLY A 327 -39.92 -19.47 -20.46
N ALA A 328 -40.12 -18.16 -20.66
CA ALA A 328 -39.07 -17.25 -21.08
C ALA A 328 -38.05 -16.96 -19.96
N ILE A 329 -38.49 -16.92 -18.70
CA ILE A 329 -37.61 -16.69 -17.54
C ILE A 329 -36.74 -17.93 -17.26
N ALA A 330 -37.31 -19.13 -17.38
CA ALA A 330 -36.56 -20.38 -17.22
C ALA A 330 -35.50 -20.58 -18.33
N ALA A 331 -35.83 -20.23 -19.57
CA ALA A 331 -34.89 -20.30 -20.69
C ALA A 331 -33.72 -19.29 -20.53
N GLY A 332 -33.99 -18.08 -20.04
CA GLY A 332 -32.95 -17.08 -19.77
C GLY A 332 -31.98 -17.50 -18.65
N ALA A 333 -32.48 -18.17 -17.61
CA ALA A 333 -31.63 -18.66 -16.51
C ALA A 333 -30.68 -19.79 -16.95
N MET A 334 -31.11 -20.69 -17.84
CA MET A 334 -30.23 -21.75 -18.36
C MET A 334 -29.12 -21.20 -19.25
N VAL A 335 -29.42 -20.23 -20.13
CA VAL A 335 -28.41 -19.61 -21.00
C VAL A 335 -27.38 -18.81 -20.19
N ALA A 336 -27.81 -18.14 -19.12
CA ALA A 336 -26.89 -17.46 -18.20
C ALA A 336 -25.99 -18.44 -17.44
N SER A 337 -26.51 -19.62 -17.05
CA SER A 337 -25.74 -20.66 -16.37
C SER A 337 -24.66 -21.26 -17.27
N GLU A 338 -24.97 -21.57 -18.53
CA GLU A 338 -24.01 -22.09 -19.50
C GLU A 338 -22.90 -21.07 -19.83
N ALA A 339 -23.26 -19.78 -19.95
CA ALA A 339 -22.29 -18.71 -20.14
C ALA A 339 -21.33 -18.56 -18.95
N MET A 340 -21.83 -18.79 -17.73
CA MET A 340 -21.04 -18.72 -16.51
C MET A 340 -20.08 -19.91 -16.38
N GLU A 341 -20.53 -21.13 -16.72
CA GLU A 341 -19.67 -22.31 -16.79
C GLU A 341 -18.57 -22.17 -17.84
N GLY A 342 -18.88 -21.59 -19.01
CA GLY A 342 -17.89 -21.32 -20.05
C GLY A 342 -16.79 -20.37 -19.58
N ARG A 343 -17.16 -19.28 -18.88
CA ARG A 343 -16.20 -18.34 -18.28
C ARG A 343 -15.35 -18.99 -17.19
N MET A 344 -15.92 -19.89 -16.40
CA MET A 344 -15.21 -20.59 -15.33
C MET A 344 -14.15 -21.54 -15.89
N ARG A 345 -14.47 -22.30 -16.95
CA ARG A 345 -13.49 -23.15 -17.65
C ARG A 345 -12.37 -22.34 -18.30
N ALA A 346 -12.68 -21.16 -18.86
CA ALA A 346 -11.68 -20.27 -19.43
C ALA A 346 -10.71 -19.73 -18.36
N LEU A 347 -11.21 -19.36 -17.18
CA LEU A 347 -10.39 -18.94 -16.05
C LEU A 347 -9.51 -20.07 -15.51
N GLU A 348 -10.05 -21.29 -15.39
CA GLU A 348 -9.25 -22.46 -15.00
C GLU A 348 -8.13 -22.75 -16.00
N GLN A 349 -8.40 -22.61 -17.30
CA GLN A 349 -7.40 -22.78 -18.35
C GLN A 349 -6.30 -21.72 -18.25
N GLN A 350 -6.67 -20.45 -18.00
CA GLN A 350 -5.70 -19.37 -17.81
C GLN A 350 -4.81 -19.61 -16.58
N ASN A 351 -5.39 -20.07 -15.47
CA ASN A 351 -4.62 -20.40 -14.26
C ASN A 351 -3.63 -21.55 -14.48
N ARG A 352 -4.00 -22.57 -15.27
CA ARG A 352 -3.05 -23.64 -15.65
C ARG A 352 -1.88 -23.09 -16.45
N LEU A 353 -2.13 -22.22 -17.43
CA LEU A 353 -1.06 -21.60 -18.23
C LEU A 353 -0.09 -20.76 -17.38
N ILE A 354 -0.62 -20.03 -16.39
CA ILE A 354 0.21 -19.26 -15.45
C ILE A 354 1.07 -20.20 -14.60
N GLN A 355 0.51 -21.28 -14.07
CA GLN A 355 1.29 -22.26 -13.29
C GLN A 355 2.37 -22.96 -14.13
N ASP A 356 2.08 -23.29 -15.38
CA ASP A 356 3.05 -23.91 -16.28
C ASP A 356 4.18 -22.92 -16.64
N SER A 357 3.85 -21.64 -16.84
CA SER A 357 4.85 -20.57 -17.04
C SER A 357 5.77 -20.42 -15.83
N LEU A 358 5.22 -20.41 -14.62
CA LEU A 358 6.01 -20.35 -13.38
C LEU A 358 6.90 -21.58 -13.19
N ARG A 359 6.43 -22.78 -13.53
CA ARG A 359 7.26 -23.99 -13.53
C ARG A 359 8.41 -23.92 -14.52
N MET A 360 8.17 -23.37 -15.73
CA MET A 360 9.25 -23.16 -16.70
C MET A 360 10.28 -22.14 -16.20
N GLN A 361 9.84 -21.04 -15.56
CA GLN A 361 10.78 -20.09 -14.98
C GLN A 361 11.61 -20.69 -13.84
N ALA A 362 11.01 -21.47 -12.96
CA ALA A 362 11.73 -22.18 -11.90
C ALA A 362 12.78 -23.15 -12.47
N SER A 363 12.42 -23.89 -13.53
CA SER A 363 13.37 -24.78 -14.23
C SER A 363 14.53 -24.01 -14.86
N ASN A 364 14.27 -22.84 -15.45
CA ASN A 364 15.33 -22.00 -16.03
C ASN A 364 16.28 -21.44 -14.96
N ILE A 365 15.75 -21.02 -13.80
CA ILE A 365 16.57 -20.58 -12.66
C ILE A 365 17.48 -21.72 -12.20
N ASP A 366 16.95 -22.93 -12.07
CA ASP A 366 17.73 -24.12 -11.71
C ASP A 366 18.84 -24.45 -12.72
N GLN A 367 18.59 -24.23 -14.02
CA GLN A 367 19.59 -24.43 -15.06
C GLN A 367 20.67 -23.35 -15.03
N ILE A 368 20.31 -22.09 -14.78
CA ILE A 368 21.25 -20.97 -14.58
C ILE A 368 22.12 -21.23 -13.35
N MET A 369 21.53 -21.69 -12.25
CA MET A 369 22.25 -22.03 -11.01
C MET A 369 23.21 -23.21 -11.20
N ARG A 370 22.93 -24.16 -12.11
CA ARG A 370 23.87 -25.23 -12.46
C ARG A 370 25.03 -24.77 -13.36
N HIS A 371 24.81 -23.76 -14.21
CA HIS A 371 25.86 -23.20 -15.07
C HIS A 371 26.76 -22.21 -14.33
N LEU A 372 26.21 -21.50 -13.34
CA LEU A 372 27.00 -20.79 -12.34
C LEU A 372 27.63 -21.85 -11.42
N LYS A 373 28.77 -22.42 -11.86
CA LYS A 373 29.66 -23.23 -11.05
C LYS A 373 30.23 -22.37 -9.91
N VAL A 374 29.39 -22.03 -8.93
CA VAL A 374 29.84 -21.42 -7.68
C VAL A 374 30.58 -22.52 -6.94
N PRO A 375 31.91 -22.42 -6.76
CA PRO A 375 32.66 -23.41 -6.01
C PRO A 375 32.06 -23.46 -4.61
N ALA A 376 31.65 -24.66 -4.18
CA ALA A 376 31.12 -24.86 -2.84
C ALA A 376 32.08 -24.22 -1.81
N PRO A 377 31.58 -23.41 -0.85
CA PRO A 377 32.43 -22.77 0.13
C PRO A 377 33.25 -23.84 0.85
N ALA A 378 34.57 -23.69 0.77
CA ALA A 378 35.51 -24.63 1.36
C ALA A 378 35.16 -24.86 2.84
N PRO A 379 35.24 -26.11 3.34
CA PRO A 379 34.82 -26.43 4.70
C PRO A 379 35.60 -25.58 5.71
N ALA A 380 34.87 -24.94 6.63
CA ALA A 380 35.32 -23.97 7.63
C ALA A 380 36.36 -24.49 8.65
N ARG A 381 37.04 -25.60 8.38
CA ARG A 381 38.10 -26.18 9.23
C ARG A 381 39.47 -25.52 9.07
N ALA A 382 39.68 -24.65 8.08
CA ALA A 382 40.98 -24.00 7.86
C ALA A 382 41.19 -22.72 8.70
N LEU A 383 40.13 -22.10 9.23
CA LEU A 383 40.25 -20.84 10.00
C LEU A 383 40.43 -21.03 11.51
N GLN A 384 40.15 -22.22 12.05
CA GLN A 384 40.29 -22.46 13.49
C GLN A 384 41.72 -22.82 13.92
N LYS A 385 42.61 -23.13 12.96
CA LYS A 385 44.01 -23.47 13.26
C LYS A 385 44.94 -22.26 13.37
N ARG A 386 44.49 -21.06 12.97
CA ARG A 386 45.30 -19.82 13.01
C ARG A 386 45.06 -18.96 14.26
N ALA A 387 44.10 -19.32 15.11
CA ALA A 387 43.80 -18.62 16.36
C ALA A 387 44.50 -19.22 17.60
N SER A 388 45.47 -20.13 17.42
CA SER A 388 46.17 -20.83 18.52
C SER A 388 47.69 -20.64 18.53
N GLU A 389 48.24 -19.75 17.72
CA GLU A 389 49.66 -19.37 17.83
C GLU A 389 49.83 -18.28 18.91
N PRO A 390 50.71 -18.49 19.91
CA PRO A 390 50.98 -17.49 20.93
C PRO A 390 51.76 -16.30 20.35
N LEU A 391 51.23 -15.09 20.56
CA LEU A 391 51.88 -13.83 20.22
C LEU A 391 53.25 -13.70 20.92
N PRO A 392 54.30 -13.23 20.22
CA PRO A 392 55.62 -13.03 20.82
C PRO A 392 55.57 -11.90 21.85
N ALA A 393 55.99 -12.23 23.07
CA ALA A 393 56.18 -11.28 24.16
C ALA A 393 57.32 -10.31 23.84
N GLY A 394 57.00 -9.08 23.40
CA GLY A 394 58.04 -8.09 23.12
C GLY A 394 57.62 -6.72 22.56
N ALA A 395 56.36 -6.31 22.62
CA ALA A 395 55.90 -5.07 21.99
C ALA A 395 55.11 -4.12 22.90
N MET A 396 55.41 -4.10 24.21
CA MET A 396 54.70 -3.25 25.17
C MET A 396 55.67 -2.55 26.13
N GLN A 397 56.63 -1.80 25.59
CA GLN A 397 57.51 -0.91 26.37
C GLN A 397 58.10 0.18 25.46
N ARG A 398 57.27 1.08 24.93
CA ARG A 398 57.73 2.31 24.25
C ARG A 398 56.59 3.33 24.01
N THR A 399 55.86 3.71 25.05
CA THR A 399 54.87 4.81 24.95
C THR A 399 54.65 5.59 26.24
N LEU A 400 55.60 5.54 27.19
CA LEU A 400 55.58 6.34 28.41
C LEU A 400 56.86 7.16 28.56
N ALA A 401 57.09 8.09 27.63
CA ALA A 401 58.05 9.18 27.78
C ALA A 401 57.75 10.24 26.73
N ASN A 402 56.81 11.14 27.01
CA ASN A 402 56.73 12.53 26.55
C ASN A 402 55.37 13.09 26.97
N GLY A 403 55.28 13.47 28.25
CA GLY A 403 54.18 14.28 28.76
C GLY A 403 54.50 15.76 28.51
N GLU A 404 54.02 16.30 27.39
CA GLU A 404 53.90 17.75 27.23
C GLU A 404 52.50 18.18 27.65
N ARG A 405 52.50 19.13 28.60
CA ARG A 405 51.32 19.65 29.30
C ARG A 405 50.73 20.79 28.44
N PRO A 406 49.44 20.77 28.08
CA PRO A 406 48.83 21.89 27.36
C PRO A 406 48.68 23.12 28.28
N PRO A 407 48.89 24.35 27.76
CA PRO A 407 48.76 25.57 28.54
C PRO A 407 47.30 25.87 28.91
N ALA A 408 47.11 26.35 30.13
CA ALA A 408 45.81 26.68 30.72
C ALA A 408 45.09 27.82 29.96
N PRO A 409 43.74 27.77 29.86
CA PRO A 409 42.95 28.83 29.24
C PRO A 409 42.95 30.10 30.10
N LYS A 410 43.18 31.25 29.46
CA LYS A 410 43.09 32.58 30.07
C LYS A 410 41.63 32.92 30.45
N PRO A 411 41.39 33.60 31.58
CA PRO A 411 40.07 34.04 31.98
C PRO A 411 39.57 35.20 31.12
N SER A 412 38.36 35.06 30.58
CA SER A 412 37.57 36.13 29.96
C SER A 412 36.94 37.00 31.05
N SER A 413 37.26 38.30 31.04
CA SER A 413 36.53 39.33 31.79
C SER A 413 35.28 39.80 31.04
N PRO A 414 34.31 40.42 31.75
CA PRO A 414 32.91 40.50 31.35
C PRO A 414 32.52 41.86 30.76
N GLU A 415 31.25 41.94 30.36
CA GLU A 415 30.43 43.16 30.22
C GLU A 415 30.84 44.16 29.14
N GLN A 416 29.98 44.25 28.12
CA GLN A 416 29.48 45.55 27.68
C GLN A 416 28.07 45.41 27.11
N ASP A 417 27.17 46.16 27.77
CA ASP A 417 25.81 46.49 27.38
C ASP A 417 25.73 47.07 25.95
N LEU A 418 24.60 46.85 25.27
CA LEU A 418 23.91 47.95 24.56
C LEU A 418 22.47 47.54 24.22
N GLU A 419 21.52 48.26 24.81
CA GLU A 419 20.16 48.44 24.32
C GLU A 419 20.17 49.21 22.99
N THR A 420 19.40 48.78 21.99
CA THR A 420 18.31 49.58 21.36
C THR A 420 17.45 48.71 20.47
#